data_AF-A0A950FAD8-F1
#
_entry.id   AF-A0A950FAD8-F1
#
_cell.length_a   1.000
_cell.length_b   1.000
_cell.length_c   1.000
_cell.angle_alpha   90.00
_cell.angle_beta   90.00
_cell.angle_gamma   90.00
#
_symmetry.space_group_name_H-M   'P 1'
#
loop_
_entity.id
_entity.type
_entity.pdbx_description
1 polymer ?
#
loop_
_entity_poly.entity_id
_entity_poly.type
_entity_poly.pdbx_seq_one_letter_code
_entity_poly.pdbx_strand_id
1 'polypeptide(L)' 'MAARRSLQLKTQQRQELEQHRDHDTRPYMRERCGALLKIAGGASAHAVARQGLLKPRDPDTLYGWLGL' A
#
# COMPACT_ATOMS: atom_id res chain seq x y z
N MET A 1 3.67 -16.58 15.45
CA MET A 1 4.45 -15.37 15.11
C MET A 1 3.95 -14.83 13.78
N ALA A 2 3.45 -13.59 13.73
CA ALA A 2 2.95 -13.01 12.49
C ALA A 2 4.14 -12.62 11.58
N ALA A 3 4.30 -13.30 10.46
CA ALA A 3 5.33 -12.95 9.48
C ALA A 3 4.99 -11.58 8.87
N ARG A 4 5.86 -10.59 9.06
CA ARG A 4 5.72 -9.27 8.42
C ARG A 4 6.02 -9.46 6.93
N ARG A 5 4.97 -9.53 6.10
CA ARG A 5 5.13 -9.61 4.65
C ARG A 5 5.57 -8.25 4.13
N SER A 6 6.83 -8.17 3.70
CA SER A 6 7.41 -7.01 3.05
C SER A 6 7.20 -7.08 1.55
N LEU A 7 6.69 -6.01 0.96
CA LEU A 7 6.66 -5.85 -0.49
C LEU A 7 8.02 -5.31 -0.95
N GLN A 8 8.79 -6.10 -1.68
CA GLN A 8 10.01 -5.60 -2.32
C GLN A 8 9.64 -4.97 -3.67
N LEU A 9 9.91 -3.67 -3.80
CA LEU A 9 9.72 -2.94 -5.04
C LEU A 9 11.07 -2.62 -5.66
N LYS A 10 11.20 -2.83 -6.97
CA LYS A 10 12.30 -2.26 -7.75
C LYS A 10 12.13 -0.74 -7.79
N THR A 11 13.23 -0.02 -8.03
CA THR A 11 13.23 1.45 -8.13
C THR A 11 12.18 1.96 -9.13
N GLN A 12 12.07 1.33 -10.29
CA GLN A 12 11.07 1.68 -11.31
C GLN A 12 9.64 1.50 -10.80
N GLN A 13 9.34 0.37 -10.14
CA GLN A 13 8.00 0.10 -9.62
C GLN A 13 7.62 1.08 -8.50
N ARG A 14 8.59 1.47 -7.67
CA ARG A 14 8.39 2.51 -6.66
C ARG A 14 8.05 3.85 -7.33
N GLN A 15 8.79 4.26 -8.35
CA GLN A 15 8.53 5.51 -9.08
C GLN A 15 7.16 5.51 -9.76
N GLU A 16 6.76 4.40 -10.39
CA GLU A 16 5.43 4.26 -10.97
C GLU A 16 4.32 4.41 -9.91
N LEU A 17 4.49 3.77 -8.75
CA LEU A 17 3.54 3.92 -7.65
C LEU A 17 3.51 5.34 -7.06
N GLU A 18 4.65 6.02 -6.98
CA GLU A 18 4.72 7.42 -6.55
C GLU A 18 3.99 8.33 -7.56
N GLN A 19 4.21 8.12 -8.86
CA GLN A 19 3.54 8.86 -9.93
C GLN A 19 2.02 8.66 -9.88
N HIS A 20 1.55 7.41 -9.72
CA HIS A 20 0.12 7.14 -9.59
C HIS A 20 -0.46 7.66 -8.27
N ARG A 21 0.30 7.63 -7.16
CA ARG A 21 -0.14 8.21 -5.89
C ARG A 21 -0.43 9.70 -6.02
N ASP A 22 0.41 10.44 -6.74
CA ASP A 22 0.36 11.90 -6.77
C ASP A 22 -0.50 12.45 -7.92
N HIS A 23 -0.56 11.74 -9.05
CA HIS A 23 -1.17 12.26 -10.28
C HIS A 23 -2.38 11.47 -10.80
N ASP A 24 -2.68 10.28 -10.28
CA ASP A 24 -3.82 9.51 -10.79
C ASP A 24 -5.15 10.23 -10.50
N THR A 25 -5.99 10.34 -11.52
CA THR A 25 -7.29 11.01 -11.44
C THR A 25 -8.26 10.25 -10.54
N ARG A 26 -8.06 8.94 -10.33
CA ARG A 26 -8.94 8.08 -9.55
C ARG A 26 -8.49 8.06 -8.08
N PRO A 27 -9.32 8.54 -7.13
CA PRO A 27 -8.96 8.59 -5.72
C PRO A 27 -8.55 7.23 -5.12
N TYR A 28 -9.24 6.14 -5.52
CA TYR A 28 -8.95 4.80 -5.01
C TYR A 28 -7.57 4.28 -5.45
N MET A 29 -7.10 4.68 -6.65
CA MET A 29 -5.76 4.29 -7.11
C MET A 29 -4.68 5.01 -6.33
N ARG A 30 -4.84 6.32 -6.08
CA ARG A 30 -3.88 7.08 -5.26
C ARG A 30 -3.69 6.45 -3.88
N GLU A 31 -4.80 6.06 -3.27
CA GLU A 31 -4.81 5.40 -1.97
C GLU A 31 -4.17 4.01 -2.01
N ARG A 32 -4.46 3.19 -3.03
CA ARG A 32 -3.84 1.87 -3.20
C ARG A 32 -2.34 1.98 -3.39
N CYS A 33 -1.88 2.89 -4.26
CA CYS A 33 -0.46 3.13 -4.48
C CYS A 33 0.24 3.63 -3.21
N GLY A 34 -0.39 4.56 -2.48
CA GLY A 34 0.10 5.02 -1.18
C GLY A 34 0.21 3.90 -0.14
N ALA A 35 -0.75 2.97 -0.11
CA ALA A 35 -0.70 1.81 0.78
C ALA A 35 0.49 0.89 0.46
N LEU A 36 0.68 0.56 -0.82
CA LEU A 36 1.76 -0.31 -1.28
C LEU A 36 3.14 0.30 -0.99
N LEU A 37 3.30 1.61 -1.20
CA LEU A 37 4.54 2.33 -0.86
C LEU A 37 4.87 2.27 0.63
N LYS A 38 3.86 2.42 1.50
CA LYS A 38 4.05 2.32 2.96
C LYS A 38 4.45 0.90 3.39
N ILE A 39 3.82 -0.12 2.82
CA ILE A 39 4.15 -1.53 3.08
C ILE A 39 5.57 -1.84 2.60
N ALA A 40 5.95 -1.36 1.42
CA ALA A 40 7.31 -1.49 0.90
C ALA A 40 8.34 -0.73 1.74
N GLY A 41 7.93 0.34 2.42
CA GLY A 41 8.73 1.06 3.41
C GLY A 41 8.87 0.34 4.76
N GLY A 42 8.30 -0.86 4.92
CA GLY A 42 8.43 -1.69 6.12
C GLY A 42 7.26 -1.62 7.10
N ALA A 43 6.21 -0.85 6.79
CA ALA A 43 4.97 -0.88 7.56
C ALA A 43 4.22 -2.20 7.35
N SER A 44 3.47 -2.66 8.35
CA SER A 44 2.60 -3.82 8.18
C SER A 44 1.31 -3.42 7.45
N ALA A 45 0.78 -4.31 6.59
CA ALA A 45 -0.50 -4.08 5.92
C ALA A 45 -1.62 -3.76 6.93
N HIS A 46 -1.64 -4.42 8.08
CA HIS A 46 -2.59 -4.13 9.17
C HIS A 46 -2.48 -2.69 9.70
N ALA A 47 -1.27 -2.20 9.97
CA ALA A 47 -1.08 -0.83 10.45
C ALA A 47 -1.46 0.19 9.37
N VAL A 48 -1.11 -0.10 8.10
CA VAL A 48 -1.48 0.76 6.98
C VAL A 48 -3.00 0.81 6.80
N ALA A 49 -3.71 -0.31 6.91
CA ALA A 49 -5.16 -0.36 6.81
C ALA A 49 -5.84 0.48 7.90
N ARG A 50 -5.33 0.44 9.13
CA ARG A 50 -5.96 1.14 10.27
C ARG A 50 -5.60 2.62 10.41
N GLN A 51 -4.36 2.99 10.07
CA GLN A 51 -3.79 4.31 10.38
C GLN A 51 -3.00 4.92 9.22
N GLY A 52 -2.70 4.15 8.18
CA GLY A 52 -1.88 4.58 7.06
C GLY A 52 -2.67 5.08 5.85
N LEU A 53 -3.99 5.11 5.89
CA LEU A 53 -4.84 5.62 4.81
C LEU A 53 -5.69 6.80 5.30
N LEU A 54 -6.23 7.58 4.37
CA LEU A 54 -7.10 8.73 4.68
C LEU A 54 -8.33 8.28 5.47
N LYS A 55 -8.84 7.08 5.17
CA LYS A 55 -9.90 6.41 5.91
C LYS A 55 -9.44 5.01 6.31
N PRO A 56 -9.75 4.56 7.53
CA PRO A 56 -9.49 3.18 7.92
C PRO A 56 -10.15 2.20 6.95
N ARG A 57 -9.45 1.12 6.64
CA ARG A 57 -9.95 0.00 5.85
C ARG A 57 -9.84 -1.29 6.61
N ASP A 58 -10.62 -2.26 6.15
CA ASP A 58 -10.45 -3.63 6.53
C ASP A 58 -9.04 -4.12 6.11
N PRO A 59 -8.22 -4.65 7.03
CA PRO A 59 -6.93 -5.27 6.70
C PRO A 59 -7.01 -6.31 5.57
N ASP A 60 -8.12 -7.04 5.46
CA ASP A 60 -8.35 -8.07 4.44
C ASP A 60 -8.41 -7.47 3.04
N THR A 61 -8.86 -6.21 2.92
CA THR A 61 -8.80 -5.48 1.64
C THR A 61 -7.35 -5.29 1.19
N LEU A 62 -6.44 -4.97 2.11
CA LEU A 62 -5.02 -4.78 1.78
C LEU A 62 -4.33 -6.12 1.53
N TYR A 63 -4.72 -7.19 2.23
CA TYR A 63 -4.24 -8.54 1.93
C TYR A 63 -4.65 -8.97 0.52
N GLY A 64 -5.90 -8.71 0.13
CA GLY A 64 -6.37 -8.95 -1.25
C GLY A 64 -5.57 -8.15 -2.30
N TRP A 65 -5.10 -6.94 -1.99
CA TRP A 65 -4.24 -6.18 -2.90
C TRP A 65 -2.83 -6.75 -3.07
N LEU A 66 -2.32 -7.42 -2.04
CA LEU A 66 -1.04 -8.12 -2.04
C LEU A 66 -1.15 -9.53 -2.65
N GLY A 67 -2.36 -10.00 -2.97
CA GLY A 67 -2.62 -11.36 -3.45
C GLY A 67 -2.49 -12.42 -2.35
N LEU A 68 -2.87 -12.05 -1.12
CA LEU A 68 -2.77 -12.87 0.09
C LEU A 68 -4.12 -13.42 0.55
#